data_AF-A0A1I5FV99-F1
#
_entry.id   AF-A0A1I5FV99-F1
#
_cell.length_a   1.000
_cell.length_b   1.000
_cell.length_c   1.000
_cell.angle_alpha   90.00
_cell.angle_beta   90.00
_cell.angle_gamma   90.00
#
_symmetry.space_group_name_H-M   'P 1'
#
loop_
_entity.id
_entity.type
_entity.pdbx_description
1 polymer ?
#
loop_
_entity_poly.entity_id
_entity_poly.type
_entity_poly.pdbx_seq_one_letter_code
_entity_poly.pdbx_strand_id
1 'polypeptide(L)'
;GVIDVWRRAWNDFIPFLDYPPELRRIVYTTNAIESINYQLRKITKTRGHFPSDEAAMKLLYLGLRNISSKRGGESGTGTHGWKTALNTLVVLFPGRLPL
;
A
#
# COMPACT_ATOMS: atom_id res chain seq x y z
N GLY A 1 22.02 12.00 -5.65
CA GLY A 1 22.15 10.52 -5.65
C GLY A 1 21.22 9.89 -4.64
N VAL A 2 21.31 8.57 -4.41
CA VAL A 2 20.45 7.83 -3.45
C VAL A 2 20.52 8.44 -2.04
N ILE A 3 21.72 8.85 -1.60
CA ILE A 3 21.93 9.49 -0.30
C ILE A 3 21.12 10.77 -0.15
N ASP A 4 21.05 11.61 -1.19
CA ASP A 4 20.32 12.88 -1.13
C ASP A 4 18.80 12.69 -1.10
N VAL A 5 18.29 11.58 -1.65
CA VAL A 5 16.87 11.22 -1.53
C VAL A 5 16.54 10.92 -0.07
N TRP A 6 17.36 10.10 0.59
CA TRP A 6 17.18 9.78 2.00
C TRP A 6 17.33 10.99 2.91
N ARG A 7 18.33 11.85 2.67
CA ARG A 7 18.53 13.08 3.45
C ARG A 7 17.31 14.01 3.38
N ARG A 8 16.68 14.12 2.21
CA ARG A 8 15.48 14.96 2.02
C ARG A 8 14.24 14.37 2.68
N ALA A 9 14.07 13.05 2.62
CA ALA A 9 12.90 12.36 3.20
C ALA A 9 13.08 11.97 4.68
N TRP A 10 14.22 12.28 5.30
CA TRP A 10 14.58 11.75 6.61
C TRP A 10 13.57 12.12 7.70
N ASN A 11 13.10 13.36 7.70
CA ASN A 11 12.08 13.83 8.65
C ASN A 11 10.74 13.10 8.48
N ASP A 12 10.40 12.67 7.26
CA ASP A 12 9.18 11.91 6.99
C ASP A 12 9.36 10.41 7.33
N PHE A 13 10.60 9.92 7.29
CA PHE A 13 10.92 8.53 7.59
C PHE A 13 11.09 8.23 9.08
N ILE A 14 11.60 9.18 9.88
CA ILE A 14 11.78 8.97 11.33
C ILE A 14 10.51 8.48 12.04
N PRO A 15 9.31 9.06 11.82
CA PRO A 15 8.09 8.59 12.47
C PRO A 15 7.77 7.12 12.20
N PHE A 16 8.20 6.58 11.05
CA PHE A 16 8.05 5.16 10.77
C PHE A 16 8.88 4.28 11.71
N LEU A 17 10.04 4.76 12.17
CA LEU A 17 10.91 4.04 13.10
C LEU A 17 10.35 3.96 14.52
N ASP A 18 9.48 4.90 14.91
CA ASP A 18 8.81 4.91 16.21
C ASP A 18 7.75 3.82 16.35
N TYR A 19 7.30 3.24 15.23
CA TYR A 19 6.38 2.10 15.26
C TYR A 19 7.06 0.82 15.75
N PRO A 20 6.37 -0.03 16.53
CA PRO A 20 6.88 -1.35 16.90
C PRO A 20 7.19 -2.22 15.67
N PRO A 21 8.12 -3.19 15.79
CA PRO A 21 8.51 -4.08 14.70
C PRO A 21 7.34 -4.76 13.99
N GLU A 22 6.28 -5.09 14.74
CA GLU A 22 5.06 -5.74 14.24
C GLU A 22 4.33 -4.86 13.22
N LEU A 23 4.27 -3.55 13.46
CA LEU A 23 3.64 -2.58 12.55
C LEU A 23 4.56 -2.23 11.39
N ARG A 24 5.87 -2.04 11.67
CA ARG A 24 6.86 -1.78 10.62
C ARG A 24 6.84 -2.88 9.58
N ARG A 25 6.72 -4.14 10.00
CA ARG A 25 6.60 -5.30 9.11
C ARG A 25 5.44 -5.23 8.15
N ILE A 26 4.27 -4.79 8.60
CA ILE A 26 3.13 -4.65 7.70
C ILE A 26 3.38 -3.54 6.68
N VAL A 27 3.92 -2.40 7.13
CA VAL A 27 4.14 -1.22 6.28
C VAL A 27 5.26 -1.44 5.25
N TYR A 28 6.40 -2.03 5.63
CA TYR A 28 7.51 -2.23 4.68
C TYR A 28 7.24 -3.35 3.67
N THR A 29 6.19 -4.16 3.83
CA THR A 29 5.82 -5.15 2.81
C THR A 29 5.31 -4.44 1.55
N THR A 30 6.23 -4.04 0.68
CA THR A 30 5.95 -3.33 -0.57
C THR A 30 5.11 -4.15 -1.54
N ASN A 31 5.01 -5.46 -1.33
CA ASN A 31 4.21 -6.42 -2.10
C ASN A 31 2.82 -5.91 -2.49
N ALA A 32 2.09 -5.24 -1.59
CA ALA A 32 0.76 -4.71 -1.86
C ALA A 32 0.78 -3.62 -2.94
N ILE A 33 1.58 -2.58 -2.71
CA ILE A 33 1.71 -1.42 -3.61
C ILE A 33 2.34 -1.84 -4.94
N GLU A 34 3.39 -2.67 -4.90
CA GLU A 34 4.05 -3.20 -6.09
C GLU A 34 3.11 -4.04 -6.95
N SER A 35 2.27 -4.87 -6.34
CA SER A 35 1.30 -5.69 -7.08
C SER A 35 0.25 -4.83 -7.77
N ILE A 36 -0.26 -3.78 -7.11
CA ILE A 36 -1.19 -2.84 -7.74
C ILE A 36 -0.49 -2.12 -8.90
N ASN A 37 0.71 -1.57 -8.67
CA ASN A 37 1.50 -0.90 -9.71
C ASN A 37 1.78 -1.82 -10.89
N TYR A 38 2.09 -3.10 -10.65
CA TYR A 38 2.29 -4.10 -11.70
C TYR A 38 1.03 -4.32 -12.54
N GLN A 39 -0.14 -4.49 -11.89
CA GLN A 39 -1.40 -4.67 -12.61
C GLN A 39 -1.78 -3.41 -13.41
N LEU A 40 -1.58 -2.21 -12.85
CA LEU A 40 -1.82 -0.94 -13.54
C LEU A 40 -0.88 -0.77 -14.75
N ARG A 41 0.42 -1.05 -14.60
CA ARG A 41 1.36 -1.04 -15.73
C ARG A 41 0.97 -2.07 -16.79
N LYS A 42 0.48 -3.26 -16.39
CA LYS A 42 0.06 -4.30 -17.33
C LYS A 42 -1.13 -3.88 -18.19
N ILE A 43 -2.09 -3.13 -17.65
CA ILE A 43 -3.26 -2.66 -18.42
C ILE A 43 -2.95 -1.43 -19.28
N THR A 44 -1.97 -0.60 -18.89
CA THR A 44 -1.61 0.60 -19.65
C THR A 44 -0.55 0.32 -20.72
N LYS A 45 0.30 -0.71 -20.59
CA LYS A 45 1.43 -0.95 -21.50
C LYS A 45 1.06 -1.11 -22.98
N THR A 46 -0.17 -1.51 -23.29
CA THR A 46 -0.65 -1.70 -24.68
C THR A 46 -1.30 -0.45 -25.26
N ARG A 47 -1.40 0.65 -24.49
CA ARG A 47 -1.98 1.92 -24.90
C ARG A 47 -0.86 2.94 -25.13
N GLY A 48 -0.63 3.34 -26.38
CA GLY A 48 0.39 4.33 -26.73
C GLY A 48 0.00 5.77 -26.38
N HIS A 49 -1.29 6.11 -26.39
CA HIS A 49 -1.83 7.39 -25.96
C HIS A 49 -3.28 7.23 -25.47
N PHE A 50 -3.76 8.21 -24.71
CA PHE A 50 -5.15 8.33 -24.32
C PHE A 50 -5.78 9.55 -25.02
N PRO A 51 -7.05 9.48 -25.43
CA PRO A 51 -7.72 10.60 -26.10
C PRO A 51 -8.10 11.74 -25.15
N SER A 52 -8.17 11.47 -23.83
CA SER A 52 -8.35 12.48 -22.79
C SER A 52 -7.93 11.93 -21.41
N ASP A 53 -7.82 12.81 -20.42
CA ASP A 53 -7.54 12.44 -19.03
C ASP A 53 -8.66 11.58 -18.44
N GLU A 54 -9.92 11.83 -18.81
CA GLU A 54 -11.07 11.02 -18.39
C GLU A 54 -10.98 9.60 -18.92
N ALA A 55 -10.51 9.42 -20.16
CA ALA A 55 -10.32 8.10 -20.74
C ALA A 55 -9.21 7.31 -20.01
N ALA A 56 -8.12 7.98 -19.63
CA ALA A 56 -7.07 7.38 -18.80
C ALA A 56 -7.60 7.01 -17.41
N MET A 57 -8.30 7.94 -16.75
CA MET A 57 -8.89 7.72 -15.43
C MET A 57 -9.88 6.55 -15.42
N LYS A 58 -10.76 6.47 -16.42
CA LYS A 58 -11.73 5.38 -16.55
C LYS A 58 -11.05 4.01 -16.69
N LEU A 59 -9.96 3.93 -17.45
CA LEU A 59 -9.20 2.68 -17.57
C LEU A 59 -8.56 2.29 -16.23
N LEU A 60 -7.93 3.23 -15.53
CA LEU A 60 -7.32 2.96 -14.22
C LEU A 60 -8.38 2.52 -13.20
N TYR A 61 -9.53 3.20 -13.17
CA TYR A 61 -10.66 2.84 -12.31
C TYR A 61 -11.15 1.40 -12.58
N LEU A 62 -11.39 1.05 -13.85
CA LEU A 62 -11.79 -0.31 -14.21
C LEU A 62 -10.71 -1.35 -13.87
N GLY A 63 -9.45 -0.97 -14.05
CA GLY A 63 -8.29 -1.77 -13.63
C GLY A 63 -8.30 -2.07 -12.14
N LEU A 64 -8.41 -1.03 -11.31
CA LEU A 64 -8.48 -1.14 -9.85
C LEU A 64 -9.67 -1.99 -9.40
N ARG A 65 -10.86 -1.82 -10.01
CA ARG A 65 -12.04 -2.63 -9.71
C ARG A 65 -11.84 -4.13 -9.96
N ASN A 66 -10.99 -4.47 -10.92
CA ASN A 66 -10.69 -5.86 -11.28
C ASN A 66 -9.53 -6.46 -10.45
N ILE A 67 -8.78 -5.65 -9.70
CA ILE A 67 -7.77 -6.15 -8.76
C ILE A 67 -8.49 -6.75 -7.56
N SER A 68 -8.24 -8.03 -7.30
CA SER A 68 -8.87 -8.74 -6.17
C SER A 68 -8.52 -8.11 -4.84
N SER A 69 -9.55 -7.88 -4.00
CA SER A 69 -9.40 -7.48 -2.59
C SER A 69 -9.03 -8.67 -1.67
N LYS A 70 -8.99 -9.90 -2.20
CA LYS A 70 -8.81 -11.14 -1.41
C LYS A 70 -7.34 -11.57 -1.28
N ARG A 71 -6.40 -10.64 -1.11
CA ARG A 71 -4.99 -11.01 -0.98
C ARG A 71 -4.68 -11.50 0.43
N GLY A 72 -4.53 -12.80 0.59
CA GLY A 72 -4.28 -13.42 1.90
C GLY A 72 -5.51 -13.45 2.82
N GLY A 73 -6.68 -13.00 2.38
CA GLY A 73 -7.89 -12.90 3.19
C GLY A 73 -8.73 -11.72 2.72
N GLU A 74 -9.92 -11.53 3.29
CA GLU A 74 -10.72 -10.33 3.01
C GLU A 74 -9.93 -9.09 3.45
N SER A 75 -9.71 -8.15 2.53
CA SER A 75 -8.99 -6.90 2.78
C SER A 75 -7.61 -7.06 3.43
N GLY A 76 -6.89 -8.15 3.12
CA GLY A 76 -5.52 -8.35 3.62
C GLY A 76 -5.40 -9.02 4.99
N THR A 77 -6.51 -9.50 5.58
CA THR A 77 -6.56 -10.03 6.96
C THR A 77 -5.68 -11.25 7.26
N GLY A 78 -5.33 -12.07 6.27
CA GLY A 78 -4.35 -13.16 6.46
C GLY A 78 -2.97 -12.83 5.89
N THR A 79 -2.64 -11.54 5.76
CA THR A 79 -1.24 -11.11 5.67
C THR A 79 -0.50 -11.62 6.90
N HIS A 80 0.68 -12.20 6.68
CA HIS A 80 1.48 -12.74 7.78
C HIS A 80 1.81 -11.64 8.80
N GLY A 81 1.51 -11.89 10.07
CA GLY A 81 1.70 -10.92 11.16
C GLY A 81 0.54 -9.93 11.35
N TRP A 82 -0.51 -9.98 10.53
CA TRP A 82 -1.63 -9.04 10.61
C TRP A 82 -2.35 -9.06 11.97
N LYS A 83 -2.63 -10.24 12.53
CA LYS A 83 -3.30 -10.34 13.85
C LYS A 83 -2.47 -9.69 14.96
N THR A 84 -1.16 -9.92 14.96
CA THR A 84 -0.25 -9.32 15.94
C THR A 84 -0.19 -7.81 15.77
N ALA A 85 -0.04 -7.33 14.52
CA ALA A 85 -0.05 -5.91 14.21
C ALA A 85 -1.37 -5.24 14.61
N LEU A 86 -2.52 -5.88 14.37
CA LEU A 86 -3.82 -5.38 14.78
C LEU A 86 -3.89 -5.21 16.30
N ASN A 87 -3.47 -6.22 17.07
CA ASN A 87 -3.42 -6.11 18.53
C ASN A 87 -2.50 -4.98 19.00
N THR A 88 -1.34 -4.80 18.36
CA THR A 88 -0.43 -3.68 18.65
C THR A 88 -1.10 -2.32 18.38
N LEU A 89 -1.86 -2.18 17.29
CA LEU A 89 -2.60 -0.94 16.99
C LEU A 89 -3.63 -0.62 18.07
N VAL A 90 -4.34 -1.62 18.59
CA VAL A 90 -5.34 -1.43 19.66
C VAL A 90 -4.71 -0.86 20.92
N VAL A 91 -3.55 -1.40 21.31
CA VAL A 91 -2.84 -0.97 22.51
C VAL A 91 -2.26 0.42 22.33
N LEU A 92 -1.65 0.71 21.18
CA LEU A 92 -1.03 2.01 20.92
C LEU A 92 -2.04 3.14 20.68
N PHE A 93 -3.20 2.82 20.10
CA PHE A 93 -4.22 3.78 19.71
C PHE A 93 -5.58 3.41 20.32
N PRO A 94 -5.72 3.48 21.66
CA PRO A 94 -6.94 3.08 22.34
C PRO A 94 -8.15 3.90 21.86
N GLY A 95 -9.27 3.22 21.62
CA GLY A 95 -10.52 3.83 21.17
C GLY A 95 -10.53 4.33 19.71
N ARG A 96 -9.51 4.02 18.90
CA ARG A 96 -9.44 4.44 17.49
C ARG A 96 -9.93 3.39 16.49
N LEU A 97 -9.98 2.11 16.89
CA LEU A 97 -10.44 1.02 16.04
C LEU A 97 -11.81 0.52 16.51
N PRO A 98 -12.77 0.28 15.58
CA PRO A 98 -14.05 -0.32 15.88
C PRO A 98 -13.89 -1.85 15.97
N LEU A 99 -13.27 -2.32 17.04
CA LEU A 99 -13.15 -3.76 17.34
C LEU A 99 -14.19 -4.20 18.35
#